data_AF-A0A4Q4D565-F1
#
_entry.id   AF-A0A4Q4D565-F1
#
_cell.length_a   1.000
_cell.length_b   1.000
_cell.length_c   1.000
_cell.angle_alpha   90.00
_cell.angle_beta   90.00
_cell.angle_gamma   90.00
#
_symmetry.space_group_name_H-M   'P 1'
#
loop_
_entity.id
_entity.type
_entity.pdbx_description
1 polymer ?
#
loop_
_entity_poly.entity_id
_entity_poly.type
_entity_poly.pdbx_seq_one_letter_code
_entity_poly.pdbx_strand_id
1 'polypeptide(L)'
;MAPRARGLRLRRDRPGVHRQVRQHRPAHRRHGQDRRDLPVPSHRGLSVADVEVPFAGYLRLLVEVGDVVTSGQALAVVEAMKMEAAITAPHAGTVQSIHCPEGPATGGDLLLTRA
;
A
#
# COMPACT_ATOMS: atom_id res chain seq x y z
N MET A 1 -8.69 53.81 -41.40
CA MET A 1 -7.70 52.81 -41.85
C MET A 1 -6.33 53.51 -41.90
N ALA A 2 -5.57 53.44 -40.80
CA ALA A 2 -4.36 54.24 -40.60
C ALA A 2 -3.12 53.59 -41.24
N PRO A 3 -2.17 54.37 -41.81
CA PRO A 3 -0.97 53.87 -42.46
C PRO A 3 0.24 53.93 -41.50
N ARG A 4 1.35 53.22 -41.81
CA ARG A 4 2.71 53.80 -41.81
C ARG A 4 3.82 52.80 -42.13
N ALA A 5 4.76 53.32 -42.91
CA ALA A 5 5.85 52.64 -43.57
C ALA A 5 7.07 52.41 -42.69
N ARG A 6 7.78 51.33 -43.04
CA ARG A 6 9.22 51.06 -42.98
C ARG A 6 10.13 52.25 -42.60
N GLY A 7 10.80 52.12 -41.47
CA GLY A 7 12.00 52.86 -41.10
C GLY A 7 13.26 52.00 -41.24
N LEU A 8 14.21 52.49 -42.04
CA LEU A 8 15.51 51.87 -42.32
C LEU A 8 16.48 52.00 -41.13
N ARG A 9 17.16 50.87 -40.86
CA ARG A 9 18.61 50.64 -40.73
C ARG A 9 19.54 51.52 -39.85
N LEU A 10 20.50 50.75 -39.31
CA LEU A 10 21.90 51.05 -38.99
C LEU A 10 22.22 51.65 -37.62
N ARG A 11 22.71 50.78 -36.72
CA ARG A 11 23.91 51.04 -35.90
C ARG A 11 24.74 49.76 -35.87
N ARG A 12 25.80 49.72 -36.67
CA ARG A 12 27.21 50.05 -36.33
C ARG A 12 27.94 48.81 -35.80
N ASP A 13 28.84 48.30 -36.65
CA ASP A 13 29.95 47.42 -36.30
C ASP A 13 30.65 47.82 -35.01
N ARG A 14 31.04 46.83 -34.19
CA ARG A 14 32.45 46.55 -33.86
C ARG A 14 32.64 45.24 -33.06
N PRO A 15 33.86 44.69 -33.06
CA PRO A 15 34.15 43.26 -32.86
C PRO A 15 34.68 42.89 -31.47
N GLY A 16 34.71 41.58 -31.18
CA GLY A 16 35.27 40.98 -29.96
C GLY A 16 34.33 41.18 -28.76
N VAL A 17 34.28 40.32 -27.73
CA VAL A 17 35.35 39.57 -27.11
C VAL A 17 34.74 38.49 -26.20
N HIS A 18 35.50 37.42 -25.98
CA HIS A 18 35.38 36.42 -24.91
C HIS A 18 34.16 35.49 -24.88
N ARG A 19 34.37 34.33 -25.50
CA ARG A 19 33.75 33.05 -25.15
C ARG A 19 34.00 32.74 -23.67
N GLN A 20 33.08 33.14 -22.80
CA GLN A 20 33.11 32.74 -21.40
C GLN A 20 32.45 31.37 -21.29
N VAL A 21 33.28 30.33 -21.22
CA VAL A 21 32.87 28.97 -20.87
C VAL A 21 32.27 29.04 -19.48
N ARG A 22 30.94 28.93 -19.36
CA ARG A 22 30.27 28.70 -18.08
C ARG A 22 30.73 27.33 -17.59
N GLN A 23 31.69 27.33 -16.68
CA GLN A 23 32.04 26.16 -15.89
C GLN A 23 30.86 25.82 -15.00
N HIS A 24 29.89 25.06 -15.54
CA HIS A 24 28.89 24.41 -14.71
C HIS A 24 29.60 23.26 -13.98
N ARG A 25 30.09 23.56 -12.77
CA ARG A 25 30.41 22.55 -11.76
C ARG A 25 29.16 21.65 -11.60
N PRO A 26 29.23 20.34 -11.86
CA PRO A 26 28.19 19.46 -11.38
C PRO A 26 28.36 19.38 -9.86
N ALA A 27 27.46 20.02 -9.13
CA ALA A 27 27.23 19.66 -7.74
C ALA A 27 26.66 18.23 -7.77
N HIS A 28 27.52 17.23 -7.56
CA HIS A 28 27.10 15.87 -7.26
C HIS A 28 26.28 15.92 -5.96
N ARG A 29 24.96 16.07 -6.13
CA ARG A 29 23.96 15.87 -5.10
C ARG A 29 24.20 14.47 -4.54
N ARG A 30 24.54 14.44 -3.25
CA ARG A 30 24.66 13.21 -2.47
C ARG A 30 23.38 12.41 -2.67
N HIS A 31 23.56 11.16 -3.12
CA HIS A 31 22.50 10.18 -3.28
C HIS A 31 22.03 9.78 -1.87
N GLY A 32 21.15 10.62 -1.30
CA GLY A 32 20.49 10.36 -0.04
C GLY A 32 19.26 9.51 -0.29
N GLN A 33 19.29 8.28 0.22
CA GLN A 33 18.16 7.56 0.79
C GLN A 33 16.84 7.61 -0.02
N ASP A 34 16.66 6.62 -0.90
CA ASP A 34 15.33 6.15 -1.26
C ASP A 34 15.22 4.68 -0.83
N ARG A 35 15.32 4.47 0.49
CA ARG A 35 14.72 3.28 1.10
C ARG A 35 13.24 3.56 1.06
N ARG A 36 12.58 3.05 0.01
CA ARG A 36 11.13 3.05 -0.11
C ARG A 36 10.57 2.37 1.14
N ASP A 37 10.18 3.18 2.11
CA ASP A 37 9.31 2.75 3.19
C ASP A 37 7.98 2.35 2.54
N LEU A 38 7.89 1.09 2.14
CA LEU A 38 6.60 0.49 1.81
C LEU A 38 5.72 0.70 3.05
N PRO A 39 4.50 1.25 2.91
CA PRO A 39 3.58 1.30 4.03
C PRO A 39 3.34 -0.13 4.48
N VAL A 40 3.96 -0.53 5.59
CA VAL A 40 3.60 -1.75 6.29
C VAL A 40 2.12 -1.60 6.68
N PRO A 41 1.25 -2.57 6.37
CA PRO A 41 -0.14 -2.50 6.78
C PRO A 41 -0.15 -2.33 8.31
N SER A 42 -0.64 -1.17 8.74
CA SER A 42 -0.71 -0.85 10.15
C SER A 42 -1.85 -1.69 10.72
N HIS A 43 -1.54 -2.69 11.55
CA HIS A 43 -2.53 -3.43 12.33
C HIS A 43 -3.32 -2.42 13.16
N ARG A 44 -4.45 -1.97 12.61
CA ARG A 44 -5.20 -0.82 13.12
C ARG A 44 -6.03 -1.32 14.30
N GLY A 45 -5.43 -1.29 15.49
CA GLY A 45 -6.15 -1.54 16.75
C GLY A 45 -6.73 -2.94 16.88
N LEU A 46 -6.02 -3.96 16.37
CA LEU A 46 -6.44 -5.33 16.59
C LEU A 46 -6.10 -5.73 18.03
N SER A 47 -7.12 -6.21 18.74
CA SER A 47 -6.92 -6.81 20.05
C SER A 47 -6.21 -8.16 19.89
N VAL A 48 -5.54 -8.66 20.93
CA VAL A 48 -4.96 -10.03 20.94
C VAL A 48 -6.02 -11.11 20.67
N ALA A 49 -7.31 -10.73 20.72
CA ALA A 49 -8.43 -11.61 20.47
C ALA A 49 -8.75 -11.76 18.97
N ASP A 50 -8.31 -10.85 18.12
CA ASP A 50 -8.76 -10.78 16.73
C ASP A 50 -8.06 -11.82 15.86
N VAL A 51 -8.82 -12.43 14.94
CA VAL A 51 -8.30 -13.42 14.00
C VAL A 51 -8.40 -12.86 12.59
N GLU A 52 -7.31 -12.93 11.84
CA GLU A 52 -7.21 -12.44 10.46
C GLU A 52 -7.13 -13.59 9.45
N VAL A 53 -7.47 -13.30 8.20
CA VAL A 53 -7.28 -14.20 7.06
C VAL A 53 -5.81 -14.22 6.66
N PRO A 54 -5.13 -15.38 6.57
CA PRO A 54 -3.67 -15.43 6.38
C PRO A 54 -3.21 -15.10 4.96
N PHE A 55 -4.05 -15.35 3.95
CA PHE A 55 -3.77 -15.05 2.54
C PHE A 55 -5.08 -14.95 1.75
N ALA A 56 -5.03 -14.33 0.57
CA ALA A 56 -6.21 -14.18 -0.26
C ALA A 56 -6.69 -15.52 -0.82
N GLY A 57 -8.01 -15.74 -0.81
CA GLY A 57 -8.62 -17.00 -1.22
C GLY A 57 -10.13 -17.01 -1.07
N TYR A 58 -10.72 -18.20 -1.15
CA TYR A 58 -12.14 -18.41 -0.87
C TYR A 58 -12.30 -18.93 0.56
N LEU A 59 -13.02 -18.19 1.40
CA LEU A 59 -13.25 -18.48 2.80
C LEU A 59 -14.53 -19.30 2.99
N ARG A 60 -14.45 -20.35 3.82
CA ARG A 60 -15.60 -21.07 4.39
C ARG A 60 -15.55 -20.98 5.90
N LEU A 61 -16.68 -20.69 6.54
CA LEU A 61 -16.77 -20.56 7.98
C LEU A 61 -17.10 -21.92 8.60
N LEU A 62 -16.50 -22.23 9.74
CA LEU A 62 -16.78 -23.44 10.52
C LEU A 62 -17.47 -23.15 11.85
N VAL A 63 -17.67 -21.87 12.16
CA VAL A 63 -18.24 -21.37 13.42
C VAL A 63 -19.26 -20.27 13.14
N GLU A 64 -20.15 -20.07 14.09
CA GLU A 64 -21.13 -18.99 14.09
C GLU A 64 -20.89 -18.04 15.27
N VAL A 65 -21.52 -16.86 15.21
CA VAL A 65 -21.50 -15.91 16.33
C VAL A 65 -22.18 -16.53 17.54
N GLY A 66 -21.49 -16.51 18.69
CA GLY A 66 -21.95 -17.12 19.93
C GLY A 66 -21.30 -18.48 20.23
N ASP A 67 -20.57 -19.07 19.27
CA ASP A 67 -19.89 -20.34 19.51
C ASP A 67 -18.73 -20.22 20.49
N VAL A 68 -18.62 -21.21 21.38
CA VAL A 68 -17.47 -21.37 22.27
C VAL A 68 -16.38 -22.16 21.54
N VAL A 69 -15.20 -21.58 21.44
CA VAL A 69 -14.06 -22.16 20.72
C VAL A 69 -12.89 -22.41 21.68
N THR A 70 -12.10 -23.44 21.37
CA THR A 70 -10.89 -23.78 22.13
C THR A 70 -9.62 -23.37 21.39
N SER A 71 -8.50 -23.24 22.11
CA SER A 71 -7.21 -22.94 21.49
C SER A 71 -6.85 -23.99 20.44
N GLY A 72 -6.50 -23.56 19.23
CA GLY A 72 -6.19 -24.43 18.10
C GLY A 72 -7.40 -24.96 17.34
N GLN A 73 -8.63 -24.69 17.79
CA GLN A 73 -9.84 -25.09 17.07
C GLN A 73 -9.93 -24.36 15.73
N ALA A 74 -10.33 -25.08 14.68
CA ALA A 74 -10.55 -24.48 13.37
C ALA A 74 -11.79 -23.56 13.39
N LEU A 75 -11.61 -22.34 12.92
CA LEU A 75 -12.64 -21.29 12.85
C LEU A 75 -13.17 -21.15 11.43
N ALA A 76 -12.26 -21.23 10.46
CA ALA A 76 -12.57 -21.10 9.06
C ALA A 76 -11.50 -21.82 8.25
N VAL A 77 -11.77 -21.94 6.96
CA VAL A 77 -10.88 -22.53 5.98
C VAL A 77 -10.74 -21.56 4.83
N VAL A 78 -9.50 -21.30 4.38
CA VAL A 78 -9.23 -20.50 3.20
C VAL A 78 -8.62 -21.36 2.10
N GLU A 79 -9.23 -21.30 0.92
CA GLU A 79 -8.80 -22.03 -0.26
C GLU A 79 -8.14 -21.08 -1.27
N ALA A 80 -6.92 -21.39 -1.70
CA ALA A 80 -6.23 -20.65 -2.75
C ALA A 80 -5.41 -21.58 -3.64
N MET A 81 -5.60 -21.50 -4.95
CA MET A 81 -4.77 -22.16 -5.96
C MET A 81 -4.40 -23.63 -5.66
N LYS A 82 -5.42 -24.47 -5.43
CA LYS A 82 -5.31 -25.92 -5.08
C LYS A 82 -4.74 -26.22 -3.68
N MET A 83 -4.59 -25.21 -2.84
CA MET A 83 -4.22 -25.38 -1.44
C MET A 83 -5.33 -24.89 -0.53
N GLU A 84 -5.42 -25.52 0.63
CA GLU A 84 -6.35 -25.20 1.69
C GLU A 84 -5.56 -24.98 2.98
N ALA A 85 -5.91 -23.96 3.75
CA ALA A 85 -5.37 -23.75 5.09
C ALA A 85 -6.50 -23.52 6.10
N ALA A 86 -6.42 -24.21 7.23
CA ALA A 86 -7.28 -23.97 8.37
C ALA A 86 -6.82 -22.72 9.12
N ILE A 87 -7.77 -21.82 9.38
CA ILE A 87 -7.59 -20.66 10.26
C ILE A 87 -8.04 -21.10 11.65
N THR A 88 -7.13 -21.08 12.62
CA THR A 88 -7.38 -21.62 13.97
C THR A 88 -7.45 -20.53 15.04
N ALA A 89 -8.16 -20.81 16.13
CA ALA A 89 -8.27 -19.91 17.26
C ALA A 89 -6.95 -19.85 18.04
N PRO A 90 -6.36 -18.66 18.25
CA PRO A 90 -5.10 -18.55 18.99
C PRO A 90 -5.26 -18.90 20.48
N HIS A 91 -6.42 -18.62 21.09
CA HIS A 91 -6.78 -19.08 22.44
C HIS A 91 -8.26 -19.50 22.49
N ALA A 92 -8.69 -20.07 23.62
CA ALA A 92 -10.11 -20.31 23.87
C ALA A 92 -10.88 -18.98 24.06
N GLY A 93 -12.18 -18.97 23.76
CA GLY A 93 -13.05 -17.80 23.90
C GLY A 93 -14.42 -18.03 23.26
N THR A 94 -15.23 -16.97 23.18
CA THR A 94 -16.53 -17.01 22.46
C THR A 94 -16.48 -16.13 21.23
N VAL A 95 -16.96 -16.63 20.08
CA VAL A 95 -17.05 -15.84 18.84
C VAL A 95 -18.04 -14.70 19.07
N GLN A 96 -17.55 -13.46 19.05
CA GLN A 96 -18.36 -12.29 19.33
C GLN A 96 -18.96 -11.68 18.06
N SER A 97 -18.19 -11.65 16.98
CA SER A 97 -18.64 -11.12 15.69
C SER A 97 -17.81 -11.71 14.56
N ILE A 98 -18.45 -11.95 13.41
CA ILE A 98 -17.79 -12.37 12.18
C ILE A 98 -17.82 -11.19 11.21
N HIS A 99 -16.64 -10.80 10.74
CA HIS A 99 -16.43 -9.63 9.87
C HIS A 99 -16.19 -10.03 8.41
N CYS A 100 -15.71 -11.25 8.17
CA CYS A 100 -15.52 -11.82 6.84
C CYS A 100 -16.51 -12.97 6.64
N PRO A 101 -17.60 -12.79 5.86
CA PRO A 101 -18.51 -13.87 5.52
C PRO A 101 -17.87 -14.86 4.56
N GLU A 102 -18.55 -15.98 4.32
CA GLU A 102 -18.11 -16.95 3.31
C GLU A 102 -18.01 -16.29 1.92
N GLY A 103 -16.95 -16.64 1.18
CA GLY A 103 -16.69 -16.08 -0.15
C GLY A 103 -15.25 -15.60 -0.35
N PRO A 104 -15.01 -14.77 -1.37
CA PRO A 104 -13.69 -14.21 -1.63
C PRO A 104 -13.21 -13.32 -0.47
N ALA A 105 -12.01 -13.60 0.03
CA ALA A 105 -11.36 -12.86 1.10
C ALA A 105 -9.92 -12.47 0.72
N THR A 106 -9.42 -11.39 1.29
CA THR A 106 -8.04 -10.91 1.11
C THR A 106 -7.20 -11.28 2.33
N GLY A 107 -5.89 -11.50 2.14
CA GLY A 107 -4.98 -11.66 3.26
C GLY A 107 -4.92 -10.39 4.12
N GLY A 108 -5.01 -10.55 5.44
CA GLY A 108 -5.09 -9.47 6.42
C GLY A 108 -6.51 -8.97 6.70
N ASP A 109 -7.53 -9.49 6.02
CA ASP A 109 -8.92 -9.16 6.36
C ASP A 109 -9.25 -9.70 7.76
N LEU A 110 -9.95 -8.92 8.57
CA LEU A 110 -10.44 -9.36 9.87
C LEU A 110 -11.50 -10.45 9.66
N LEU A 111 -11.23 -11.66 10.14
CA LEU A 111 -12.16 -12.78 10.06
C LEU A 111 -13.25 -12.65 11.13
N LEU A 112 -12.84 -12.62 12.39
CA LEU A 112 -13.73 -12.56 13.55
C LEU A 112 -13.05 -11.95 14.77
N THR A 113 -13.87 -11.48 15.70
CA THR A 113 -13.47 -11.07 17.05
C THR A 113 -14.01 -12.05 18.09
N ARG A 114 -13.30 -12.19 19.21
CA ARG A 114 -13.70 -13.08 20.31
C ARG A 114 -13.58 -12.36 21.65
N ALA A 115 -14.46 -12.73 22.59
CA ALA A 115 -14.45 -12.26 23.97
C ALA A 115 -13.92 -13.34 24.92
#